data_AF-A0A4P5WUG6-F1
#
_entry.id   AF-A0A4P5WUG6-F1
#
_cell.length_a   1.000
_cell.length_b   1.000
_cell.length_c   1.000
_cell.angle_alpha   90.00
_cell.angle_beta   90.00
_cell.angle_gamma   90.00
#
_symmetry.space_group_name_H-M   'P 1'
#
loop_
_entity.id
_entity.type
_entity.pdbx_description
1 polymer ?
#
loop_
_entity_poly.entity_id
_entity_poly.type
_entity_poly.pdbx_seq_one_letter_code
_entity_poly.pdbx_strand_id
1 'polypeptide(L)'
;MSSPSDQKKAAAGHKPASAAASAAGKAAKRVSVRHRAATSVTSTSNAAEHAIQKVLERRELKRQGKLPPPEPAPSLLKSVKDEFSFVIRGSLAQLGLPQWAFRVLVLVVVTAVMGVAVAKIALREGPPCPVHPLSGSLTIGSVIPVGASIVLHPQGHAIPGDGVPMAKVREDGTFTFSTFSAEDGAPVGDYVATVQWFRVNADGSVGGNAVPARFASPAKSPWTVTVATDGTTLAPYQITR
;
A
#
# COMPACT_ATOMS: atom_id res chain seq x y z
N MET A 1 -35.11 16.68 -59.78
CA MET A 1 -34.57 15.69 -60.72
C MET A 1 -33.75 14.72 -59.88
N SER A 2 -34.38 13.73 -59.23
CA SER A 2 -34.85 12.45 -59.80
C SER A 2 -33.66 11.72 -60.44
N SER A 3 -33.24 10.51 -60.12
CA SER A 3 -33.84 9.41 -59.34
C SER A 3 -32.76 8.31 -59.16
N PRO A 4 -33.06 7.22 -58.42
CA PRO A 4 -32.14 6.29 -57.75
C PRO A 4 -31.96 4.95 -58.49
N SER A 5 -31.11 4.04 -57.97
CA SER A 5 -31.09 2.57 -58.17
C SER A 5 -29.97 1.99 -57.26
N ASP A 6 -30.17 1.32 -56.13
CA ASP A 6 -30.99 0.16 -55.77
C ASP A 6 -30.35 -1.20 -56.15
N GLN A 7 -30.42 -2.13 -55.19
CA GLN A 7 -30.26 -3.61 -55.28
C GLN A 7 -28.84 -4.25 -55.25
N LYS A 8 -28.56 -5.43 -54.66
CA LYS A 8 -29.28 -6.46 -53.86
C LYS A 8 -28.35 -7.70 -53.79
N LYS A 9 -28.57 -8.57 -52.78
CA LYS A 9 -28.14 -10.00 -52.58
C LYS A 9 -27.11 -10.19 -51.46
N ALA A 10 -27.37 -10.85 -50.33
CA ALA A 10 -28.04 -12.13 -50.00
C ALA A 10 -27.15 -13.39 -50.17
N ALA A 11 -26.75 -14.00 -49.04
CA ALA A 11 -26.51 -15.43 -48.78
C ALA A 11 -26.15 -15.55 -47.28
N ALA A 12 -26.88 -16.16 -46.34
CA ALA A 12 -27.57 -17.46 -46.23
C ALA A 12 -26.64 -18.68 -46.04
N GLY A 13 -26.76 -19.33 -44.87
CA GLY A 13 -26.35 -20.72 -44.58
C GLY A 13 -25.01 -20.89 -43.88
N HIS A 14 -24.76 -21.83 -42.97
CA HIS A 14 -25.55 -22.96 -42.44
C HIS A 14 -24.88 -23.44 -41.13
N LYS A 15 -25.69 -23.90 -40.17
CA LYS A 15 -25.30 -24.72 -39.02
C LYS A 15 -25.49 -26.20 -39.40
N PRO A 16 -24.62 -27.12 -38.95
CA PRO A 16 -25.06 -28.23 -38.11
C PRO A 16 -24.04 -28.51 -36.97
N ALA A 17 -24.42 -28.72 -35.71
CA ALA A 17 -25.07 -29.88 -35.10
C ALA A 17 -24.16 -31.13 -34.93
N SER A 18 -24.00 -31.52 -33.65
CA SER A 18 -24.15 -32.89 -33.12
C SER A 18 -22.92 -33.77 -32.82
N ALA A 19 -23.16 -34.60 -31.78
CA ALA A 19 -22.49 -35.80 -31.27
C ALA A 19 -21.22 -35.57 -30.41
N ALA A 20 -21.19 -35.81 -29.08
CA ALA A 20 -21.62 -36.95 -28.25
C ALA A 20 -20.70 -38.18 -28.34
N ALA A 21 -20.13 -38.54 -27.18
CA ALA A 21 -19.57 -39.84 -26.74
C ALA A 21 -18.31 -39.57 -25.88
N SER A 22 -17.94 -40.31 -24.85
CA SER A 22 -18.53 -41.38 -24.06
C SER A 22 -17.46 -41.75 -23.01
N ALA A 23 -17.90 -42.10 -21.79
CA ALA A 23 -17.32 -43.07 -20.86
C ALA A 23 -15.79 -43.08 -20.56
N ALA A 24 -15.45 -43.04 -19.28
CA ALA A 24 -14.86 -44.21 -18.58
C ALA A 24 -14.48 -43.84 -17.14
N GLY A 25 -15.02 -44.60 -16.18
CA GLY A 25 -14.74 -44.44 -14.77
C GLY A 25 -13.35 -44.89 -14.35
N LYS A 26 -12.90 -44.42 -13.18
CA LYS A 26 -11.90 -45.13 -12.39
C LYS A 26 -11.97 -44.78 -10.90
N ALA A 27 -12.38 -45.81 -10.16
CA ALA A 27 -11.88 -46.22 -8.85
C ALA A 27 -11.98 -45.21 -7.67
N ALA A 28 -13.04 -45.39 -6.89
CA ALA A 28 -13.10 -45.00 -5.49
C ALA A 28 -11.95 -45.66 -4.70
N LYS A 29 -11.03 -44.84 -4.18
CA LYS A 29 -9.98 -45.28 -3.26
C LYS A 29 -10.55 -45.29 -1.84
N ARG A 30 -10.96 -46.47 -1.38
CA ARG A 30 -11.28 -46.77 0.02
C ARG A 30 -10.05 -46.45 0.89
N VAL A 31 -10.14 -45.39 1.69
CA VAL A 31 -9.15 -45.08 2.74
C VAL A 31 -9.59 -45.82 4.00
N SER A 32 -8.78 -46.81 4.37
CA SER A 32 -8.89 -47.58 5.61
C SER A 32 -8.65 -46.68 6.82
N VAL A 33 -9.66 -46.55 7.68
CA VAL A 33 -9.53 -45.92 9.00
C VAL A 33 -8.86 -46.91 9.95
N ARG A 34 -7.57 -46.68 10.24
CA ARG A 34 -6.84 -47.37 11.31
C ARG A 34 -7.06 -46.61 12.62
N HIS A 35 -7.74 -47.26 13.56
CA HIS A 35 -7.78 -46.87 14.96
C HIS A 35 -6.38 -46.99 15.61
N ARG A 36 -5.92 -45.90 16.24
CA ARG A 36 -5.24 -45.81 17.55
C ARG A 36 -4.20 -44.69 17.55
N ALA A 37 -4.50 -43.65 18.32
CA ALA A 37 -3.57 -43.12 19.32
C ALA A 37 -4.43 -42.43 20.39
N ALA A 38 -4.50 -43.01 21.58
CA ALA A 38 -4.99 -42.31 22.76
C ALA A 38 -3.88 -41.32 23.15
N THR A 39 -3.96 -40.11 22.61
CA THR A 39 -3.09 -39.00 23.00
C THR A 39 -3.50 -38.51 24.38
N SER A 40 -2.55 -38.56 25.31
CA SER A 40 -2.63 -37.95 26.63
C SER A 40 -3.13 -36.51 26.52
N VAL A 41 -4.27 -36.24 27.15
CA VAL A 41 -4.92 -34.93 27.15
C VAL A 41 -4.04 -33.94 27.92
N THR A 42 -3.31 -33.10 27.18
CA THR A 42 -2.48 -32.02 27.72
C THR A 42 -3.39 -30.99 28.41
N SER A 43 -2.96 -30.39 29.53
CA SER A 43 -3.77 -29.45 30.34
C SER A 43 -4.37 -28.28 29.54
N THR A 44 -3.76 -27.90 28.41
CA THR A 44 -4.25 -26.91 27.47
C THR A 44 -5.51 -27.34 26.70
N SER A 45 -5.69 -28.64 26.44
CA SER A 45 -6.89 -29.18 25.79
C SER A 45 -8.11 -29.10 26.71
N ASN A 46 -7.94 -29.39 28.01
CA ASN A 46 -9.01 -29.27 29.00
C ASN A 46 -9.47 -27.82 29.16
N ALA A 47 -8.54 -26.86 29.12
CA ALA A 47 -8.88 -25.43 29.17
C ALA A 47 -9.65 -24.97 27.93
N ALA A 48 -9.30 -25.49 26.74
CA ALA A 48 -10.00 -25.19 25.49
C ALA A 48 -11.42 -25.81 25.47
N GLU A 49 -11.58 -27.06 25.89
CA GLU A 49 -12.90 -27.70 26.00
C GLU A 49 -13.81 -26.96 26.99
N HIS A 50 -13.27 -26.57 28.15
CA HIS A 50 -14.02 -25.78 29.13
C HIS A 50 -14.45 -24.41 28.58
N ALA A 51 -13.60 -23.75 27.78
CA ALA A 51 -13.96 -22.48 27.13
C ALA A 51 -15.08 -22.65 26.08
N ILE A 52 -15.05 -23.74 25.31
CA ILE A 52 -16.08 -24.04 24.30
C ILE A 52 -17.41 -24.35 24.98
N GLN A 53 -17.40 -25.14 26.05
CA GLN A 53 -18.60 -25.51 26.80
C GLN A 53 -19.28 -24.28 27.41
N LYS A 54 -18.48 -23.35 27.95
CA LYS A 54 -18.97 -22.06 28.48
C LYS A 54 -19.63 -21.18 27.41
N VAL A 55 -19.15 -21.21 26.17
CA VAL A 55 -19.76 -20.45 25.05
C VAL A 55 -21.09 -21.08 24.62
N LEU A 56 -21.17 -22.41 24.59
CA LEU A 56 -22.41 -23.13 24.24
C LEU A 56 -23.49 -22.93 25.29
N GLU A 57 -23.14 -23.07 26.57
CA GLU A 57 -24.07 -22.83 27.70
C GLU A 57 -24.58 -21.38 27.70
N ARG A 58 -23.71 -20.40 27.42
CA ARG A 58 -24.12 -18.99 27.28
C ARG A 58 -25.10 -18.78 26.12
N ARG A 59 -24.95 -19.51 25.01
CA ARG A 59 -25.87 -19.45 23.87
C ARG A 59 -27.22 -20.10 24.20
N GLU A 60 -27.24 -21.18 24.97
CA GLU A 60 -28.48 -21.82 25.44
C GLU A 60 -29.22 -20.93 26.44
N LEU A 61 -28.52 -20.36 27.43
CA LEU A 61 -29.11 -19.40 28.37
C LEU A 61 -29.66 -18.15 27.67
N LYS A 62 -28.99 -17.69 26.60
CA LYS A 62 -29.50 -16.61 25.74
C LYS A 62 -30.78 -17.01 24.99
N ARG A 63 -30.87 -18.25 24.50
CA ARG A 63 -32.10 -18.77 23.86
C ARG A 63 -33.25 -18.93 24.85
N GLN A 64 -32.94 -19.25 26.11
CA GLN A 64 -33.93 -19.40 27.18
C GLN A 64 -34.34 -18.07 27.85
N GLY A 65 -33.77 -16.93 27.41
CA GLY A 65 -34.04 -15.62 28.03
C GLY A 65 -33.55 -15.48 29.47
N LYS A 66 -32.73 -16.41 29.97
CA LYS A 66 -32.20 -16.47 31.34
C LYS A 66 -30.74 -16.03 31.40
N LEU A 67 -30.38 -14.94 30.71
CA LEU A 67 -29.04 -14.38 30.86
C LEU A 67 -28.94 -13.67 32.21
N PRO A 68 -28.03 -14.07 33.11
CA PRO A 68 -27.70 -13.26 34.26
C PRO A 68 -27.16 -11.90 33.77
N PRO A 69 -27.45 -10.79 34.49
CA PRO A 69 -26.94 -9.48 34.13
C PRO A 69 -25.40 -9.54 34.05
N PRO A 70 -24.79 -8.83 33.09
CA PRO A 70 -23.34 -8.86 32.91
C PRO A 70 -22.67 -8.41 34.21
N GLU A 71 -21.93 -9.31 34.86
CA GLU A 71 -21.06 -8.92 35.96
C GLU A 71 -20.12 -7.81 35.48
N PRO A 72 -19.98 -6.71 36.24
CA PRO A 72 -19.05 -5.66 35.88
C PRO A 72 -17.65 -6.25 35.82
N ALA A 73 -17.06 -6.26 34.64
CA ALA A 73 -15.72 -6.77 34.43
C ALA A 73 -14.76 -6.11 35.44
N PRO A 74 -13.89 -6.88 36.12
CA PRO A 74 -12.88 -6.31 36.99
C PRO A 74 -12.01 -5.39 36.12
N SER A 75 -12.13 -4.09 36.36
CA SER A 75 -11.34 -3.08 35.66
C SER A 75 -9.87 -3.36 35.94
N LEU A 76 -9.16 -3.85 34.92
CA LEU A 76 -7.69 -4.04 34.91
C LEU A 76 -6.94 -2.78 35.39
N LEU A 77 -7.54 -1.60 35.25
CA LEU A 77 -7.03 -0.33 35.77
C LEU A 77 -6.97 -0.22 37.30
N LYS A 78 -7.75 -0.99 38.06
CA LYS A 78 -7.65 -1.03 39.53
C LYS A 78 -6.50 -1.91 39.99
N SER A 79 -6.33 -3.08 39.36
CA SER A 79 -5.26 -4.04 39.72
C SER A 79 -3.85 -3.44 39.50
N VAL A 80 -3.66 -2.69 38.41
CA VAL A 80 -2.36 -2.04 38.14
C VAL A 80 -2.09 -0.86 39.08
N LYS A 81 -3.14 -0.15 39.53
CA LYS A 81 -2.98 0.96 40.49
C LYS A 81 -2.56 0.46 41.87
N ASP A 82 -3.09 -0.69 42.29
CA ASP A 82 -2.83 -1.22 43.63
C ASP A 82 -1.44 -1.89 43.73
N GLU A 83 -0.99 -2.61 42.68
CA GLU A 83 0.35 -3.21 42.65
C GLU A 83 1.47 -2.16 42.54
N PHE A 84 1.28 -1.08 41.78
CA PHE A 84 2.31 -0.04 41.65
C PHE A 84 2.47 0.80 42.93
N SER A 85 1.44 0.84 43.79
CA SER A 85 1.49 1.58 45.05
C SER A 85 2.37 0.93 46.12
N PHE A 86 2.55 -0.40 46.06
CA PHE A 86 3.31 -1.14 47.06
C PHE A 86 4.83 -1.01 46.84
N VAL A 87 5.28 -0.98 45.58
CA VAL A 87 6.71 -0.82 45.25
C VAL A 87 7.24 0.59 45.56
N ILE A 88 6.38 1.63 45.45
CA ILE A 88 6.81 3.01 45.70
C ILE A 88 6.92 3.34 47.20
N ARG A 89 6.17 2.67 48.08
CA ARG A 89 6.22 2.97 49.53
C ARG A 89 7.47 2.45 50.25
N GLY A 90 8.12 1.41 49.72
CA GLY A 90 9.32 0.84 50.35
C GLY A 90 10.62 1.64 50.11
N SER A 91 10.70 2.43 49.03
CA SER A 91 11.96 3.03 48.60
C SER A 91 12.15 4.50 49.02
N LEU A 92 11.17 5.14 49.67
CA LEU A 92 11.23 6.57 50.00
C LEU A 92 11.78 6.92 51.39
N ALA A 93 12.02 5.95 52.27
CA ALA A 93 12.55 6.22 53.61
C ALA A 93 14.09 6.28 53.68
N GLN A 94 14.80 5.89 52.61
CA GLN A 94 16.26 5.75 52.63
C GLN A 94 17.04 7.00 52.19
N LEU A 95 16.41 7.99 51.56
CA LEU A 95 17.12 9.12 50.92
C LEU A 95 17.06 10.44 51.69
N GLY A 96 16.34 10.53 52.82
CA GLY A 96 16.30 11.75 53.66
C GLY A 96 15.80 13.02 52.95
N LEU A 97 15.26 12.90 51.73
CA LEU A 97 14.83 14.03 50.92
C LEU A 97 13.46 14.54 51.41
N PRO A 98 13.29 15.86 51.55
CA PRO A 98 11.99 16.41 51.91
C PRO A 98 10.98 16.13 50.78
N GLN A 99 9.72 15.92 51.14
CA GLN A 99 8.66 15.51 50.19
C GLN A 99 8.53 16.45 48.96
N TRP A 100 8.84 17.74 49.11
CA TRP A 100 8.82 18.70 48.01
C TRP A 100 9.93 18.44 46.97
N ALA A 101 11.12 18.01 47.40
CA ALA A 101 12.24 17.71 46.51
C ALA A 101 11.96 16.48 45.66
N PHE A 102 11.27 15.48 46.22
CA PHE A 102 10.82 14.31 45.47
C PHE A 102 9.81 14.67 44.39
N ARG A 103 8.83 15.55 44.69
CA ARG A 103 7.86 16.02 43.69
C ARG A 103 8.52 16.77 42.54
N VAL A 104 9.52 17.59 42.84
CA VAL A 104 10.32 18.29 41.83
C VAL A 104 11.12 17.30 40.98
N LEU A 105 11.78 16.32 41.61
CA LEU A 105 12.53 15.28 40.89
C LEU A 105 11.62 14.48 39.94
N VAL A 106 10.45 14.05 40.42
CA VAL A 106 9.47 13.32 39.59
C VAL A 106 8.98 14.17 38.42
N LEU A 107 8.67 15.45 38.65
CA LEU A 107 8.27 16.37 37.59
C LEU A 107 9.37 16.53 36.54
N VAL A 108 10.63 16.70 36.95
CA VAL A 108 11.78 16.82 36.03
C VAL A 108 11.98 15.55 35.22
N VAL A 109 11.85 14.37 35.83
CA VAL A 109 11.96 13.10 35.10
C VAL A 109 10.82 12.94 34.10
N VAL A 110 9.58 13.25 34.48
CA VAL A 110 8.42 13.16 33.60
C VAL A 110 8.54 14.13 32.42
N THR A 111 8.97 15.37 32.65
CA THR A 111 9.16 16.35 31.56
C THR A 111 10.30 15.94 30.64
N ALA A 112 11.41 15.40 31.16
CA ALA A 112 12.50 14.87 30.35
C ALA A 112 12.03 13.70 29.47
N VAL A 113 11.30 12.73 30.03
CA VAL A 113 10.77 11.58 29.27
C VAL A 113 9.77 12.03 28.21
N MET A 114 8.87 12.96 28.54
CA MET A 114 7.92 13.52 27.57
C MET A 114 8.63 14.29 26.45
N GLY A 115 9.67 15.07 26.79
CA GLY A 115 10.50 15.77 25.80
C GLY A 115 11.18 14.82 24.82
N VAL A 116 11.73 13.70 25.30
CA VAL A 116 12.35 12.68 24.44
C VAL A 116 11.31 11.99 23.54
N ALA A 117 10.11 11.70 24.08
CA ALA A 117 9.03 11.09 23.29
C ALA A 117 8.54 12.02 22.17
N VAL A 118 8.33 13.31 22.48
CA VAL A 118 7.93 14.32 21.49
C VAL A 118 9.04 14.54 20.45
N ALA A 119 10.31 14.63 20.87
CA ALA A 119 11.44 14.77 19.95
C ALA A 119 11.57 13.57 19.01
N LYS A 120 11.35 12.34 19.47
CA LYS A 120 11.39 11.15 18.60
C LYS A 120 10.25 11.09 17.59
N ILE A 121 9.09 11.64 17.90
CA ILE A 121 7.97 11.74 16.96
C ILE A 121 8.23 12.85 15.95
N ALA A 122 8.74 14.00 16.40
CA ALA A 122 9.07 15.13 15.55
C ALA A 122 10.25 14.88 14.59
N LEU A 123 11.17 13.97 14.93
CA LEU A 123 12.35 13.65 14.11
C LEU A 123 12.13 12.47 13.13
N ARG A 124 10.89 11.97 12.98
CA ARG A 124 10.57 10.87 12.05
C ARG A 124 10.18 11.36 10.64
N GLU A 125 10.83 12.41 10.16
CA GLU A 125 10.58 12.96 8.83
C GLU A 125 11.69 12.53 7.86
N GLY A 126 11.53 11.34 7.30
CA GLY A 126 12.33 10.86 6.18
C GLY A 126 11.41 10.27 5.11
N PRO A 127 11.83 10.30 3.83
CA PRO A 127 11.06 9.65 2.78
C PRO A 127 10.87 8.15 3.12
N PRO A 128 9.70 7.57 2.79
CA PRO A 128 9.36 6.20 3.17
C PRO A 128 10.26 5.16 2.48
N CYS A 129 10.98 5.53 1.42
CA CYS A 129 12.01 4.73 0.79
C CYS A 129 13.19 5.60 0.30
N PRO A 130 14.39 5.01 0.12
CA PRO A 130 15.52 5.71 -0.48
C PRO A 130 15.20 6.08 -1.93
N VAL A 131 15.56 7.32 -2.28
CA VAL A 131 15.43 7.88 -3.63
C VAL A 131 16.81 8.23 -4.17
N HIS A 132 16.98 8.07 -5.48
CA HIS A 132 18.23 8.31 -6.18
C HIS A 132 18.02 9.39 -7.24
N PRO A 133 18.96 10.35 -7.37
CA PRO A 133 18.84 11.42 -8.34
C PRO A 133 18.75 10.84 -9.75
N LEU A 134 17.75 11.33 -10.50
CA LEU A 134 17.44 10.88 -11.85
C LEU A 134 17.17 12.10 -12.72
N SER A 135 18.02 12.29 -13.74
CA SER A 135 17.96 13.42 -14.66
C SER A 135 18.16 12.96 -16.10
N GLY A 136 17.75 13.78 -17.06
CA GLY A 136 17.92 13.49 -18.48
C GLY A 136 17.48 14.66 -19.34
N SER A 137 17.41 14.42 -20.65
CA SER A 137 16.88 15.38 -21.62
C SER A 137 15.88 14.74 -22.58
N LEU A 138 14.88 15.52 -22.99
CA LEU A 138 13.79 15.07 -23.86
C LEU A 138 13.67 16.00 -25.07
N THR A 139 13.57 15.40 -26.26
CA THR A 139 13.28 16.11 -27.51
C THR A 139 12.14 15.42 -28.25
N ILE A 140 11.29 16.19 -28.93
CA ILE A 140 10.19 15.65 -29.75
C ILE A 140 10.42 16.13 -31.19
N GLY A 141 10.86 15.23 -32.06
CA GLY A 141 11.41 15.60 -33.36
C GLY A 141 12.60 16.56 -33.20
N SER A 142 12.47 17.78 -33.72
CA SER A 142 13.47 18.85 -33.60
C SER A 142 13.09 19.94 -32.60
N VAL A 143 12.06 19.71 -31.76
CA VAL A 143 11.50 20.70 -30.85
C VAL A 143 11.70 20.27 -29.40
N ILE A 144 12.11 21.21 -28.55
CA ILE A 144 12.19 21.02 -27.10
C ILE A 144 10.77 21.17 -26.52
N PRO A 145 10.22 20.14 -25.85
CA PRO A 145 8.87 20.17 -25.32
C PRO A 145 8.83 20.88 -23.96
N VAL A 146 9.13 22.17 -23.95
CA VAL A 146 9.17 22.98 -22.72
C VAL A 146 7.85 22.85 -21.97
N GLY A 147 7.93 22.54 -20.67
CA GLY A 147 6.78 22.35 -19.79
C GLY A 147 6.05 21.02 -19.93
N ALA A 148 6.55 20.08 -20.75
CA ALA A 148 6.01 18.73 -20.78
C ALA A 148 6.19 18.03 -19.42
N SER A 149 5.16 17.28 -19.02
CA SER A 149 5.15 16.47 -17.80
C SER A 149 5.52 15.03 -18.14
N ILE A 150 6.46 14.47 -17.39
CA ILE A 150 6.90 13.09 -17.48
C ILE A 150 6.55 12.41 -16.16
N VAL A 151 5.86 11.27 -16.24
CA VAL A 151 5.45 10.48 -15.07
C VAL A 151 5.96 9.06 -15.21
N LEU A 152 6.64 8.56 -14.18
CA LEU A 152 7.12 7.19 -14.11
C LEU A 152 6.08 6.30 -13.42
N HIS A 153 5.67 5.25 -14.12
CA HIS A 153 4.77 4.23 -13.60
C HIS A 153 5.59 2.99 -13.24
N PRO A 154 5.61 2.55 -11.98
CA PRO A 154 6.42 1.41 -11.57
C PRO A 154 5.91 0.11 -12.19
N GLN A 155 6.84 -0.76 -12.59
CA GLN A 155 6.55 -2.09 -13.13
C GLN A 155 6.85 -3.14 -12.08
N GLY A 156 5.82 -3.87 -11.64
CA GLY A 156 6.00 -5.01 -10.74
C GLY A 156 6.33 -4.67 -9.27
N HIS A 157 6.35 -3.39 -8.90
CA HIS A 157 6.49 -2.95 -7.51
C HIS A 157 5.58 -1.74 -7.20
N ALA A 158 5.24 -1.56 -5.93
CA ALA A 158 4.52 -0.39 -5.44
C ALA A 158 5.49 0.55 -4.74
N ILE A 159 5.30 1.86 -4.90
CA ILE A 159 6.08 2.87 -4.19
C ILE A 159 5.36 3.16 -2.87
N PRO A 160 6.04 3.07 -1.72
CA PRO A 160 5.41 3.36 -0.44
C PRO A 160 5.04 4.83 -0.32
N GLY A 161 3.91 5.11 0.34
CA GLY A 161 3.45 6.48 0.60
C GLY A 161 2.87 7.19 -0.63
N ASP A 162 2.35 6.45 -1.62
CA ASP A 162 1.74 6.98 -2.84
C ASP A 162 2.63 7.94 -3.65
N GLY A 163 3.96 7.85 -3.45
CA GLY A 163 4.92 8.65 -4.20
C GLY A 163 4.86 8.33 -5.69
N VAL A 164 4.69 9.34 -6.53
CA VAL A 164 4.70 9.19 -7.99
C VAL A 164 5.85 10.04 -8.54
N PRO A 165 6.93 9.41 -9.04
CA PRO A 165 8.04 10.16 -9.60
C PRO A 165 7.58 10.92 -10.85
N MET A 166 7.71 12.24 -10.79
CA MET A 166 7.33 13.13 -11.87
C MET A 166 8.44 14.13 -12.18
N ALA A 167 8.51 14.57 -13.43
CA ALA A 167 9.45 15.58 -13.88
C ALA A 167 8.77 16.54 -14.84
N LYS A 168 9.26 17.78 -14.88
CA LYS A 168 8.86 18.78 -15.88
C LYS A 168 10.06 19.17 -16.72
N VAL A 169 9.87 19.21 -18.03
CA VAL A 169 10.91 19.61 -18.98
C VAL A 169 11.15 21.12 -18.91
N ARG A 170 12.40 21.51 -18.71
CA ARG A 170 12.88 22.89 -18.65
C ARG A 170 13.08 23.48 -20.05
N GLU A 171 13.42 24.76 -20.12
CA GLU A 171 13.62 25.50 -21.37
C GLU A 171 14.79 24.96 -22.22
N ASP A 172 15.80 24.40 -21.56
CA ASP A 172 16.96 23.74 -22.19
C ASP A 172 16.68 22.29 -22.64
N GLY A 173 15.49 21.77 -22.35
CA GLY A 173 15.08 20.39 -22.64
C GLY A 173 15.53 19.36 -21.60
N THR A 174 16.17 19.79 -20.51
CA THR A 174 16.51 18.91 -19.40
C THR A 174 15.33 18.72 -18.45
N PHE A 175 15.35 17.64 -17.69
CA PHE A 175 14.38 17.38 -16.64
C PHE A 175 15.05 16.64 -15.46
N THR A 176 14.49 16.84 -14.27
CA THR A 176 14.91 16.18 -13.03
C THR A 176 13.67 15.62 -12.36
N PHE A 177 13.72 14.35 -11.95
CA PHE A 177 12.59 13.72 -11.27
C PHE A 177 12.48 14.13 -9.81
N SER A 178 11.25 14.12 -9.33
CA SER A 178 10.89 14.38 -7.94
C SER A 178 9.79 13.40 -7.52
N THR A 179 9.94 12.75 -6.37
CA THR A 179 9.00 11.76 -5.82
C THR A 179 8.40 12.22 -4.50
N PHE A 180 9.21 12.51 -3.48
CA PHE A 180 8.76 12.96 -2.16
C PHE A 180 9.15 14.41 -1.86
N SER A 181 10.26 14.87 -2.40
CA SER A 181 10.77 16.23 -2.29
C SER A 181 11.26 16.74 -3.63
N ALA A 182 11.45 18.06 -3.76
CA ALA A 182 11.94 18.64 -5.00
C ALA A 182 13.35 18.11 -5.32
N GLU A 183 13.53 17.60 -6.55
CA GLU A 183 14.79 17.11 -7.10
C GLU A 183 15.42 15.92 -6.33
N ASP A 184 14.63 15.19 -5.55
CA ASP A 184 15.09 14.01 -4.80
C ASP A 184 15.31 12.77 -5.69
N GLY A 185 14.71 12.76 -6.88
CA GLY A 185 14.82 11.72 -7.88
C GLY A 185 13.72 10.67 -7.79
N ALA A 186 14.10 9.39 -7.94
CA ALA A 186 13.16 8.27 -7.97
C ALA A 186 13.69 7.07 -7.17
N PRO A 187 12.82 6.24 -6.58
CA PRO A 187 13.23 4.97 -5.99
C PRO A 187 13.84 4.02 -7.03
N VAL A 188 14.64 3.07 -6.56
CA VAL A 188 15.17 1.98 -7.40
C VAL A 188 14.03 1.13 -7.94
N GLY A 189 14.06 0.83 -9.23
CA GLY A 189 13.04 0.01 -9.87
C GLY A 189 12.99 0.17 -11.39
N ASP A 190 12.10 -0.62 -12.00
CA ASP A 190 11.79 -0.55 -13.42
C ASP A 190 10.49 0.23 -13.62
N TYR A 191 10.50 1.15 -14.57
CA TYR A 191 9.41 2.09 -14.80
C TYR A 191 9.02 2.15 -16.27
N VAL A 192 7.74 2.43 -16.53
CA VAL A 192 7.28 2.96 -17.81
C VAL A 192 7.16 4.47 -17.70
N ALA A 193 7.88 5.20 -18.55
CA ALA A 193 7.74 6.64 -18.64
C ALA A 193 6.57 7.00 -19.55
N THR A 194 5.71 7.89 -19.07
CA THR A 194 4.66 8.52 -19.86
C THR A 194 4.92 10.00 -20.00
N VAL A 195 4.58 10.57 -21.16
CA VAL A 195 4.82 11.97 -21.48
C VAL A 195 3.53 12.62 -21.91
N GLN A 196 3.23 13.76 -21.31
CA GLN A 196 2.10 14.61 -21.67
C GLN A 196 2.60 16.03 -21.91
N TRP A 197 2.30 16.58 -23.08
CA TRP A 197 2.69 17.94 -23.43
C TRP A 197 1.47 18.69 -23.95
N PHE A 198 0.91 19.52 -23.09
CA PHE A 198 -0.20 20.40 -23.42
C PHE A 198 0.33 21.79 -23.70
N ARG A 199 0.22 22.24 -24.95
CA ARG A 199 0.66 23.59 -25.34
C ARG A 199 -0.44 24.57 -25.00
N VAL A 200 -0.09 25.63 -24.28
CA VAL A 200 -1.00 26.75 -24.04
C VAL A 200 -0.95 27.66 -25.27
N ASN A 201 -2.11 27.90 -25.87
CA ASN A 201 -2.27 28.79 -27.01
C ASN A 201 -2.22 30.26 -26.56
N ALA A 202 -2.05 31.18 -27.50
CA ALA A 202 -1.96 32.62 -27.21
C ALA A 202 -3.24 33.20 -26.58
N ASP A 203 -4.38 32.55 -26.79
CA ASP A 203 -5.68 32.88 -26.18
C ASP A 203 -5.84 32.31 -24.76
N GLY A 204 -4.81 31.65 -24.22
CA GLY A 204 -4.83 31.00 -22.92
C GLY A 204 -5.50 29.63 -22.91
N SER A 205 -6.01 29.13 -24.05
CA SER A 205 -6.60 27.81 -24.13
C SER A 205 -5.53 26.71 -24.08
N VAL A 206 -5.84 25.60 -23.41
CA VAL A 206 -4.96 24.43 -23.37
C VAL A 206 -5.22 23.59 -24.62
N GLY A 207 -4.24 23.53 -25.52
CA GLY A 207 -4.28 22.70 -26.72
C GLY A 207 -4.25 21.20 -26.40
N GLY A 208 -4.53 20.38 -27.41
CA GLY A 208 -4.42 18.93 -27.31
C GLY A 208 -2.99 18.47 -27.01
N ASN A 209 -2.85 17.21 -26.59
CA ASN A 209 -1.54 16.61 -26.33
C ASN A 209 -0.71 16.61 -27.62
N ALA A 210 0.42 17.30 -27.60
CA ALA A 210 1.35 17.40 -28.72
C ALA A 210 2.26 16.17 -28.87
N VAL A 211 2.20 15.23 -27.91
CA VAL A 211 2.93 13.95 -27.93
C VAL A 211 2.06 12.85 -28.56
N PRO A 212 2.63 11.90 -29.33
CA PRO A 212 1.88 10.75 -29.82
C PRO A 212 1.18 9.98 -28.68
N ALA A 213 -0.09 9.60 -28.89
CA ALA A 213 -0.95 9.02 -27.86
C ALA A 213 -0.37 7.74 -27.20
N ARG A 214 0.54 7.01 -27.87
CA ARG A 214 1.23 5.85 -27.30
C ARG A 214 2.06 6.20 -26.06
N PHE A 215 2.67 7.39 -26.00
CA PHE A 215 3.47 7.84 -24.86
C PHE A 215 2.61 8.40 -23.71
N ALA A 216 1.34 8.69 -23.96
CA ALA A 216 0.42 9.18 -22.92
C ALA A 216 -0.15 8.06 -22.06
N SER A 217 0.01 6.79 -22.47
CA SER A 217 -0.57 5.63 -21.79
C SER A 217 0.53 4.71 -21.27
N PRO A 218 0.55 4.35 -19.97
CA PRO A 218 1.56 3.44 -19.43
C PRO A 218 1.46 2.04 -20.04
N ALA A 219 0.28 1.63 -20.52
CA ALA A 219 0.08 0.33 -21.16
C ALA A 219 0.63 0.25 -22.60
N LYS A 220 0.94 1.39 -23.24
CA LYS A 220 1.35 1.46 -24.66
C LYS A 220 2.69 2.17 -24.86
N SER A 221 3.24 2.79 -23.83
CA SER A 221 4.48 3.54 -23.95
C SER A 221 5.66 2.57 -24.12
N PRO A 222 6.48 2.73 -25.17
CA PRO A 222 7.69 1.93 -25.35
C PRO A 222 8.86 2.43 -24.49
N TRP A 223 8.70 3.57 -23.80
CA TRP A 223 9.78 4.17 -23.03
C TRP A 223 9.88 3.53 -21.65
N THR A 224 10.87 2.66 -21.49
CA THR A 224 11.22 2.02 -20.21
C THR A 224 12.43 2.71 -19.60
N VAL A 225 12.40 2.86 -18.27
CA VAL A 225 13.44 3.52 -17.48
C VAL A 225 13.75 2.63 -16.30
N THR A 226 15.02 2.26 -16.13
CA THR A 226 15.50 1.52 -14.97
C THR A 226 16.33 2.46 -14.11
N VAL A 227 15.97 2.57 -12.83
CA VAL A 227 16.66 3.42 -11.85
C VAL A 227 17.56 2.53 -11.00
N ALA A 228 18.86 2.75 -11.07
CA ALA A 228 19.85 2.06 -10.25
C ALA A 228 20.23 2.88 -9.01
N THR A 229 20.86 2.23 -8.03
CA THR A 229 21.32 2.82 -6.76
C THR A 229 22.37 3.92 -6.92
N ASP A 230 23.01 4.01 -8.09
CA ASP A 230 24.27 4.74 -8.23
C ASP A 230 24.05 6.19 -8.72
N GLY A 231 22.78 6.62 -8.80
CA GLY A 231 22.38 7.85 -9.48
C GLY A 231 22.42 7.64 -10.99
N THR A 232 21.28 7.83 -11.66
CA THR A 232 21.17 7.50 -13.09
C THR A 232 20.96 8.78 -13.89
N THR A 233 21.90 9.08 -14.78
CA THR A 233 21.68 10.09 -15.84
C THR A 233 21.18 9.36 -17.07
N LEU A 234 19.94 9.65 -17.48
CA LEU A 234 19.33 9.06 -18.66
C LEU A 234 19.94 9.65 -19.93
N ALA A 235 20.21 8.78 -20.91
CA ALA A 235 20.60 9.22 -22.23
C ALA A 235 19.49 10.10 -22.85
N PRO A 236 19.84 11.11 -23.66
CA PRO A 236 18.85 11.95 -24.34
C PRO A 236 17.83 11.10 -25.10
N TYR A 237 16.55 11.28 -24.77
CA TYR A 237 15.47 10.54 -25.42
C TYR A 237 14.80 11.40 -26.48
N GLN A 238 14.60 10.82 -27.67
CA GLN A 238 13.95 11.50 -28.79
C GLN A 238 12.64 10.79 -29.16
N ILE A 239 11.54 11.52 -29.10
CA ILE A 239 10.23 11.04 -29.55
C ILE A 239 10.07 11.39 -31.03
N THR A 240 10.08 10.38 -31.90
CA THR A 240 9.70 10.52 -33.31
C THR A 240 8.18 10.52 -33.44
N ARG A 241 7.64 11.47 -34.21
CA ARG A 241 6.21 11.61 -34.48
C ARG A 241 5.71 10.56 -35.47
#